data_AF-A0A5F5XQ52-F1
#
_entry.id   AF-A0A5F5XQ52-F1
#
_cell.length_a   1.000
_cell.length_b   1.000
_cell.length_c   1.000
_cell.angle_alpha   90.00
_cell.angle_beta   90.00
_cell.angle_gamma   90.00
#
_symmetry.space_group_name_H-M   'P 1'
#
loop_
_entity.id
_entity.type
_entity.pdbx_description
1 polymer ?
#
loop_
_entity_poly.entity_id
_entity_poly.type
_entity_poly.pdbx_seq_one_letter_code
_entity_poly.pdbx_strand_id
1 'polypeptide(L)'
;MSSPRTRRWVFLVKKGYQDTDTSLQSSIITKVKGVTFTNTSELGERLWDVADCVIPPQGENVFFVVTNLIVTPNQQQKTCAESESIPDALCYRDSDCPPGEPVVAGNGVRTGRCLRVGNMQRGTCEIFAWCPVETKSRPAKPLLGKAEDFTIYIKNFIRFPKFNFSKTNVLDTKDKAFLKSCHFGPENPYCPIFRLGSVVSWTGSNFQEIALQGGVIGIQIEWDCDLDKAPSECNPRYSFSRLDNKFSENSISSGYNFRFAKYYRDGAGVEFRTLMKAYGIRFDVMVNGKAGKFNIIPTIINIGSGVALMGAGAFFCDLVLIYLIKKSHFYRDKKYEEVRSVMLLPLQPGGTFVGAPLIRAPLPGLETLPWLDGTAWCVVAGPLGAPLEGPRKVECSENMLYRAGFCLRAAGRRKGLQRPWAGDLVSRPDSAAICHVTSDKSEASLGLSFSLRERASTYVLGFLDLIVLVGWG
;
A
#
# COMPACT_ATOMS: atom_id res chain seq x y z
N MET A 1 6.76 9.43 -41.08
CA MET A 1 7.57 10.35 -40.26
C MET A 1 7.25 10.11 -38.79
N SER A 2 7.86 9.08 -38.20
CA SER A 2 7.62 8.62 -36.83
C SER A 2 8.57 9.33 -35.86
N SER A 3 8.00 9.96 -34.82
CA SER A 3 8.70 10.70 -33.76
C SER A 3 9.91 9.95 -33.17
N PRO A 4 11.07 10.61 -32.94
CA PRO A 4 12.30 9.99 -32.42
C PRO A 4 12.26 9.62 -30.92
N ARG A 5 11.09 9.71 -30.26
CA ARG A 5 10.97 9.53 -28.79
C ARG A 5 11.06 8.09 -28.28
N THR A 6 11.00 7.07 -29.14
CA THR A 6 10.84 5.67 -28.69
C THR A 6 12.14 4.89 -28.48
N ARG A 7 13.29 5.32 -29.02
CA ARG A 7 14.53 4.50 -28.95
C ARG A 7 15.22 4.49 -27.59
N ARG A 8 14.85 5.38 -26.66
CA ARG A 8 15.53 5.53 -25.36
C ARG A 8 14.60 5.50 -24.15
N TRP A 9 13.38 4.99 -24.30
CA TRP A 9 12.37 5.00 -23.23
C TRP A 9 12.82 4.26 -21.96
N VAL A 10 13.32 3.03 -22.11
CA VAL A 10 13.74 2.19 -20.97
C VAL A 10 14.91 2.81 -20.21
N PHE A 11 15.92 3.31 -20.92
CA PHE A 11 17.11 3.88 -20.30
C PHE A 11 16.93 5.33 -19.84
N LEU A 12 16.37 6.23 -20.65
CA LEU A 12 16.28 7.64 -20.28
C LEU A 12 15.02 8.00 -19.49
N VAL A 13 13.86 7.43 -19.83
CA VAL A 13 12.59 7.80 -19.18
C VAL A 13 12.34 6.94 -17.95
N LYS A 14 12.54 5.64 -18.06
CA LYS A 14 12.38 4.69 -16.94
C LYS A 14 13.65 4.54 -16.08
N LYS A 15 14.76 5.16 -16.47
CA LYS A 15 16.05 5.11 -15.76
C LYS A 15 16.48 3.68 -15.43
N GLY A 16 16.33 2.74 -16.37
CA GLY A 16 16.67 1.33 -16.16
C GLY A 16 18.15 1.05 -15.85
N TYR A 17 19.03 2.05 -15.95
CA TYR A 17 20.42 1.96 -15.51
C TYR A 17 20.61 2.22 -14.00
N GLN A 18 19.57 2.70 -13.32
CA GLN A 18 19.62 2.97 -11.88
C GLN A 18 19.06 1.78 -11.11
N ASP A 19 19.71 1.53 -9.98
CA ASP A 19 19.09 0.77 -8.90
C ASP A 19 18.25 1.72 -8.04
N THR A 20 17.11 1.24 -7.53
CA THR A 20 16.18 2.07 -6.78
C THR A 20 16.08 1.63 -5.32
N ASP A 21 15.90 2.60 -4.42
CA ASP A 21 15.59 2.40 -3.01
C ASP A 21 14.26 3.05 -2.70
N THR A 22 13.28 2.24 -2.29
CA THR A 22 11.96 2.70 -1.82
C THR A 22 11.82 2.58 -0.31
N SER A 23 12.86 2.10 0.40
CA SER A 23 12.87 1.91 1.85
C SER A 23 13.24 3.20 2.60
N LEU A 24 12.48 4.27 2.32
CA LEU A 24 12.69 5.57 2.93
C LEU A 24 12.51 5.50 4.46
N GLN A 25 13.54 5.91 5.20
CA GLN A 25 13.42 6.20 6.62
C GLN A 25 13.16 7.70 6.79
N SER A 26 12.06 8.06 7.44
CA SER A 26 11.68 9.47 7.65
C SER A 26 11.45 9.79 9.13
N SER A 27 11.88 10.97 9.55
CA SER A 27 11.53 11.56 10.84
C SER A 27 10.92 12.94 10.60
N ILE A 28 9.81 13.24 11.30
CA ILE A 28 9.03 14.45 11.13
C ILE A 28 8.92 15.13 12.48
N ILE A 29 9.14 16.44 12.49
CA ILE A 29 8.93 17.30 13.64
C ILE A 29 8.02 18.44 13.18
N THR A 30 6.90 18.61 13.87
CA THR A 30 5.94 19.68 13.57
C THR A 30 5.90 20.68 14.72
N LYS A 31 5.78 21.97 14.39
CA LYS A 31 5.61 23.03 15.38
C LYS A 31 4.63 24.06 14.86
N VAL A 32 3.51 24.20 15.55
CA VAL A 32 2.51 25.22 15.26
C VAL A 32 2.87 26.51 16.00
N LYS A 33 2.57 27.66 15.40
CA LYS A 33 2.67 28.99 16.00
C LYS A 33 1.44 29.81 15.63
N GLY A 34 0.89 30.48 16.62
CA GLY A 34 -0.25 31.37 16.47
C GLY A 34 -0.87 31.65 17.82
N VAL A 35 -1.59 32.75 17.90
CA VAL A 35 -2.42 33.09 19.05
C VAL A 35 -3.74 33.63 18.53
N THR A 36 -4.81 33.37 19.26
CA THR A 36 -6.12 33.95 18.95
C THR A 36 -6.82 34.37 20.22
N PHE A 37 -7.69 35.35 20.10
CA PHE A 37 -8.45 35.91 21.20
C PHE A 37 -9.94 35.69 20.97
N THR A 38 -10.63 35.26 22.01
CA THR A 38 -12.08 35.05 22.00
C THR A 38 -12.70 35.84 23.14
N ASN A 39 -13.79 36.54 22.85
CA ASN A 39 -14.64 37.18 23.85
C ASN A 39 -16.05 36.58 23.71
N THR A 40 -16.44 35.75 24.66
CA THR A 40 -17.78 35.11 24.69
C THR A 40 -18.40 35.26 26.06
N SER A 41 -19.73 35.28 26.12
CA SER A 41 -20.47 35.35 27.40
C SER A 41 -20.13 34.20 28.35
N GLU A 42 -19.72 33.04 27.83
CA GLU A 42 -19.50 31.83 28.61
C GLU A 42 -18.06 31.69 29.13
N LEU A 43 -17.08 32.05 28.31
CA LEU A 43 -15.65 31.91 28.63
C LEU A 43 -14.98 33.25 28.98
N GLY A 44 -15.71 34.35 28.84
CA GLY A 44 -15.18 35.70 28.97
C GLY A 44 -14.13 35.99 27.90
N GLU A 45 -13.23 36.91 28.25
CA GLU A 45 -12.04 37.24 27.48
C GLU A 45 -10.96 36.18 27.71
N ARG A 46 -10.60 35.46 26.65
CA ARG A 46 -9.59 34.40 26.72
C ARG A 46 -8.62 34.48 25.54
N LEU A 47 -7.34 34.42 25.87
CA LEU A 47 -6.27 34.18 24.92
C LEU A 47 -6.06 32.68 24.75
N TRP A 48 -5.93 32.24 23.50
CA TRP A 48 -5.62 30.88 23.13
C TRP A 48 -4.28 30.85 22.43
N ASP A 49 -3.38 30.01 22.94
CA ASP A 49 -2.05 29.80 22.38
C ASP A 49 -1.89 28.38 21.85
N VAL A 50 -0.67 28.02 21.47
CA VAL A 50 -0.35 26.70 20.93
C VAL A 50 -0.59 25.59 21.95
N ALA A 51 -0.37 25.84 23.25
CA ALA A 51 -0.55 24.83 24.29
C ALA A 51 -2.04 24.53 24.54
N ASP A 52 -2.92 25.50 24.32
CA ASP A 52 -4.36 25.31 24.43
C ASP A 52 -5.01 24.75 23.15
N CYS A 53 -4.53 25.14 21.97
CA CYS A 53 -5.17 24.80 20.69
C CYS A 53 -4.60 23.56 19.99
N VAL A 54 -3.40 23.09 20.34
CA VAL A 54 -2.72 22.02 19.58
C VAL A 54 -2.56 20.76 20.41
N ILE A 55 -3.04 19.64 19.86
CA ILE A 55 -3.08 18.33 20.53
C ILE A 55 -2.60 17.26 19.54
N PRO A 56 -1.69 16.35 19.89
CA PRO A 56 -0.87 16.35 21.08
C PRO A 56 0.29 17.38 20.97
N PRO A 57 0.81 17.93 22.08
CA PRO A 57 1.82 18.98 22.05
C PRO A 57 3.22 18.51 21.60
N GLN A 58 3.46 17.20 21.53
CA GLN A 58 4.76 16.60 21.23
C GLN A 58 5.25 16.89 19.79
N GLY A 59 4.35 17.22 18.86
CA GLY A 59 4.73 17.64 17.51
C GLY A 59 5.30 16.51 16.64
N GLU A 60 4.50 15.45 16.46
CA GLU A 60 4.85 14.28 15.65
C GLU A 60 4.36 14.43 14.19
N ASN A 61 4.16 13.31 13.49
CA ASN A 61 3.59 13.25 12.15
C ASN A 61 2.09 13.57 12.11
N VAL A 62 1.40 13.52 13.25
CA VAL A 62 -0.03 13.85 13.38
C VAL A 62 -0.21 14.91 14.46
N PHE A 63 -0.94 15.96 14.12
CA PHE A 63 -1.33 16.99 15.09
C PHE A 63 -2.73 17.50 14.77
N PHE A 64 -3.43 17.95 15.81
CA PHE A 64 -4.79 18.46 15.75
C PHE A 64 -4.82 19.90 16.23
N VAL A 65 -5.47 20.76 15.45
CA VAL A 65 -5.69 22.17 15.78
C VAL A 65 -7.16 22.39 16.08
N VAL A 66 -7.46 22.77 17.32
CA VAL A 66 -8.82 23.10 17.78
C VAL A 66 -9.29 24.36 17.05
N THR A 67 -10.44 24.28 16.38
CA THR A 67 -11.07 25.42 15.69
C THR A 67 -12.40 25.82 16.30
N ASN A 68 -13.06 24.89 16.99
CA ASN A 68 -14.31 25.13 17.69
C ASN A 68 -14.40 24.23 18.93
N LEU A 69 -15.10 24.68 19.96
CA LEU A 69 -15.12 23.96 21.24
C LEU A 69 -16.40 24.24 22.02
N ILE A 70 -16.85 23.22 22.75
CA ILE A 70 -17.94 23.30 23.71
C ILE A 70 -17.34 23.02 25.09
N VAL A 71 -17.54 23.94 26.03
CA VAL A 71 -17.05 23.82 27.41
C VAL A 71 -18.21 23.63 28.36
N THR A 72 -18.10 22.60 29.19
CA THR A 72 -18.98 22.35 30.33
C THR A 72 -18.14 22.42 31.61
N PRO A 73 -18.05 23.59 32.25
CA PRO A 73 -17.23 23.78 33.43
C PRO A 73 -17.88 23.18 34.68
N ASN A 74 -17.07 22.98 35.73
CA ASN A 74 -17.52 22.63 37.08
C ASN A 74 -18.41 21.39 37.16
N GLN A 75 -18.14 20.39 36.31
CA GLN A 75 -18.80 19.11 36.44
C GLN A 75 -18.35 18.41 37.72
N GLN A 76 -19.32 17.91 38.48
CA GLN A 76 -19.09 17.10 39.69
C GLN A 76 -19.90 15.81 39.60
N GLN A 77 -19.45 14.76 40.28
CA GLN A 77 -20.21 13.51 40.35
C GLN A 77 -21.41 13.69 41.29
N LYS A 78 -22.61 13.75 40.71
CA LYS A 78 -23.88 13.89 41.42
C LYS A 78 -25.02 13.39 40.56
N THR A 79 -26.25 13.49 41.06
CA THR A 79 -27.44 13.18 40.26
C THR A 79 -27.92 14.42 39.50
N CYS A 80 -28.28 14.25 38.22
CA CYS A 80 -28.90 15.29 37.41
C CYS A 80 -29.74 14.68 36.29
N ALA A 81 -30.55 15.51 35.63
CA ALA A 81 -31.26 15.15 34.42
C ALA A 81 -30.29 14.85 33.27
N GLU A 82 -30.54 13.78 32.52
CA GLU A 82 -29.82 13.47 31.29
C GLU A 82 -30.22 14.42 30.14
N SER A 83 -29.37 14.50 29.11
CA SER A 83 -29.57 15.34 27.93
C SER A 83 -30.77 14.90 27.09
N GLU A 84 -31.63 15.86 26.73
CA GLU A 84 -32.79 15.64 25.84
C GLU A 84 -32.42 15.17 24.43
N SER A 85 -31.14 15.33 24.05
CA SER A 85 -30.61 14.88 22.77
C SER A 85 -30.50 13.35 22.66
N ILE A 86 -30.59 12.63 23.78
CA ILE A 86 -30.48 11.17 23.83
C ILE A 86 -31.90 10.58 23.84
N PRO A 87 -32.33 9.84 22.79
CA PRO A 87 -33.67 9.28 22.73
C PRO A 87 -33.99 8.31 23.88
N ASP A 88 -33.01 7.52 24.30
CA ASP A 88 -33.12 6.54 25.40
C ASP A 88 -33.21 7.22 26.78
N ALA A 89 -32.96 8.52 26.87
CA ALA A 89 -33.08 9.27 28.13
C ALA A 89 -34.48 9.84 28.37
N LEU A 90 -35.36 9.78 27.36
CA LEU A 90 -36.70 10.38 27.43
C LEU A 90 -37.64 9.51 28.26
N CYS A 91 -38.37 10.14 29.17
CA CYS A 91 -39.32 9.44 30.04
C CYS A 91 -40.63 10.21 30.19
N TYR A 92 -41.70 9.47 30.43
CA TYR A 92 -43.00 10.00 30.82
C TYR A 92 -43.34 9.60 32.25
N ARG A 93 -42.86 8.45 32.72
CA ARG A 93 -43.04 7.93 34.08
C ARG A 93 -41.71 7.41 34.64
N ASP A 94 -41.63 7.30 35.96
CA ASP A 94 -40.44 6.76 36.65
C ASP A 94 -40.12 5.32 36.22
N SER A 95 -41.14 4.54 35.83
CA SER A 95 -40.98 3.18 35.28
C SER A 95 -40.17 3.12 33.99
N ASP A 96 -40.10 4.22 33.24
CA ASP A 96 -39.36 4.28 31.97
C ASP A 96 -37.84 4.40 32.22
N CYS A 97 -37.44 4.67 33.47
CA CYS A 97 -36.05 4.87 33.88
C CYS A 97 -35.61 3.75 34.85
N PRO A 98 -35.40 2.51 34.40
CA PRO A 98 -35.01 1.42 35.30
C PRO A 98 -33.71 1.74 36.06
N PRO A 99 -33.70 1.63 37.41
CA PRO A 99 -32.55 2.02 38.22
C PRO A 99 -31.38 1.05 38.01
N GLY A 100 -30.15 1.60 38.02
CA GLY A 100 -28.92 0.81 37.90
C GLY A 100 -28.49 0.50 36.47
N GLU A 101 -29.31 0.81 35.47
CA GLU A 101 -28.96 0.63 34.06
C GLU A 101 -28.27 1.89 33.48
N PRO A 102 -27.17 1.73 32.72
CA PRO A 102 -26.59 2.83 31.97
C PRO A 102 -27.50 3.25 30.81
N VAL A 103 -27.57 4.55 30.53
CA VAL A 103 -28.28 5.06 29.35
C VAL A 103 -27.46 4.73 28.09
N VAL A 104 -28.10 4.14 27.08
CA VAL A 104 -27.43 3.79 25.82
C VAL A 104 -26.99 5.05 25.09
N ALA A 105 -25.69 5.16 24.79
CA ALA A 105 -25.07 6.38 24.25
C ALA A 105 -25.25 7.64 25.13
N GLY A 106 -25.54 7.44 26.43
CA GLY A 106 -25.68 8.51 27.41
C GLY A 106 -24.44 8.77 28.25
N ASN A 107 -24.60 9.57 29.29
CA ASN A 107 -23.51 10.13 30.11
C ASN A 107 -23.38 9.46 31.48
N GLY A 108 -24.35 8.63 31.91
CA GLY A 108 -24.35 8.01 33.23
C GLY A 108 -25.36 6.89 33.43
N VAL A 109 -25.62 6.57 34.70
CA VAL A 109 -26.45 5.44 35.14
C VAL A 109 -27.77 5.96 35.73
N ARG A 110 -28.90 5.38 35.31
CA ARG A 110 -30.25 5.77 35.75
C ARG A 110 -30.45 5.53 37.24
N THR A 111 -31.11 6.47 37.93
CA THR A 111 -31.42 6.36 39.37
C THR A 111 -32.80 5.79 39.67
N GLY A 112 -33.70 5.71 38.68
CA GLY A 112 -35.11 5.30 38.89
C GLY A 112 -36.15 6.41 38.74
N ARG A 113 -35.74 7.67 38.58
CA ARG A 113 -36.65 8.83 38.58
C ARG A 113 -36.72 9.53 37.23
N CYS A 114 -37.92 9.99 36.85
CA CYS A 114 -38.15 10.81 35.67
C CYS A 114 -38.27 12.29 36.05
N LEU A 115 -37.34 13.13 35.62
CA LEU A 115 -37.33 14.56 35.89
C LEU A 115 -38.08 15.31 34.78
N ARG A 116 -39.17 15.98 35.14
CA ARG A 116 -39.98 16.78 34.20
C ARG A 116 -39.66 18.26 34.34
N VAL A 117 -39.57 18.97 33.22
CA VAL A 117 -39.37 20.42 33.18
C VAL A 117 -40.74 21.11 33.13
N GLY A 118 -41.15 21.72 34.24
CA GLY A 118 -42.44 22.41 34.35
C GLY A 118 -43.65 21.46 34.25
N ASN A 119 -44.73 21.93 33.61
CA ASN A 119 -45.97 21.15 33.42
C ASN A 119 -45.95 20.24 32.18
N MET A 120 -44.77 20.01 31.57
CA MET A 120 -44.66 19.14 30.40
C MET A 120 -44.79 17.67 30.80
N GLN A 121 -45.53 16.89 30.01
CA GLN A 121 -45.62 15.43 30.23
C GLN A 121 -44.32 14.68 29.89
N ARG A 122 -43.43 15.31 29.11
CA ARG A 122 -42.15 14.77 28.68
C ARG A 122 -41.05 15.24 29.64
N GLY A 123 -40.27 14.29 30.14
CA GLY A 123 -39.10 14.54 30.97
C GLY A 123 -37.87 13.77 30.49
N THR A 124 -36.79 13.86 31.26
CA THR A 124 -35.59 13.04 31.08
C THR A 124 -35.26 12.27 32.35
N CYS A 125 -34.70 11.08 32.19
CA CYS A 125 -34.29 10.26 33.33
C CYS A 125 -33.24 10.98 34.18
N GLU A 126 -33.37 10.88 35.50
CA GLU A 126 -32.29 11.22 36.41
C GLU A 126 -31.19 10.17 36.34
N ILE A 127 -29.95 10.64 36.22
CA ILE A 127 -28.75 9.82 36.16
C ILE A 127 -27.75 10.24 37.22
N PHE A 128 -26.94 9.29 37.68
CA PHE A 128 -25.70 9.56 38.39
C PHE A 128 -24.57 9.71 37.37
N ALA A 129 -24.02 10.92 37.25
CA ALA A 129 -23.06 11.28 36.21
C ALA A 129 -22.20 12.49 36.61
N TRP A 130 -21.33 12.92 35.70
CA TRP A 130 -20.66 14.22 35.78
C TRP A 130 -21.64 15.33 35.40
N CYS A 131 -22.16 16.02 36.41
CA CYS A 131 -23.24 16.98 36.27
C CYS A 131 -22.75 18.43 36.47
N PRO A 132 -23.26 19.39 35.68
CA PRO A 132 -24.30 19.23 34.65
C PRO A 132 -23.78 18.52 33.39
N VAL A 133 -24.64 17.73 32.74
CA VAL A 133 -24.32 17.09 31.46
C VAL A 133 -24.19 18.12 30.32
N GLU A 134 -23.49 17.73 29.25
CA GLU A 134 -23.35 18.54 28.04
C GLU A 134 -24.73 18.67 27.35
N THR A 135 -25.35 19.84 27.45
CA THR A 135 -26.64 20.15 26.82
C THR A 135 -26.53 21.06 25.61
N LYS A 136 -25.34 21.62 25.36
CA LYS A 136 -25.15 22.66 24.35
C LYS A 136 -25.09 22.08 22.95
N SER A 137 -25.87 22.68 22.04
CA SER A 137 -25.70 22.47 20.61
C SER A 137 -24.39 23.10 20.13
N ARG A 138 -23.83 22.55 19.06
CA ARG A 138 -22.64 23.09 18.39
C ARG A 138 -22.86 24.58 18.03
N PRO A 139 -21.89 25.47 18.30
CA PRO A 139 -21.97 26.87 17.92
C PRO A 139 -22.15 27.04 16.40
N ALA A 140 -22.96 28.03 15.99
CA ALA A 140 -23.22 28.33 14.58
C ALA A 140 -22.02 28.94 13.84
N LYS A 141 -21.06 29.50 14.59
CA LYS A 141 -19.81 30.08 14.07
C LYS A 141 -18.61 29.44 14.79
N PRO A 142 -17.47 29.22 14.10
CA PRO A 142 -16.31 28.59 14.73
C PRO A 142 -15.69 29.58 15.73
N LEU A 143 -15.53 29.14 16.98
CA LEU A 143 -15.01 30.00 18.04
C LEU A 143 -13.59 30.51 17.74
N LEU A 144 -12.74 29.66 17.16
CA LEU A 144 -11.35 29.93 16.82
C LEU A 144 -11.16 30.05 15.31
N GLY A 145 -12.09 30.70 14.60
CA GLY A 145 -12.01 30.90 13.15
C GLY A 145 -10.75 31.64 12.68
N LYS A 146 -10.14 32.44 13.55
CA LYS A 146 -8.84 33.12 13.31
C LYS A 146 -7.63 32.17 13.34
N ALA A 147 -7.81 30.90 13.70
CA ALA A 147 -6.76 29.88 13.59
C ALA A 147 -6.31 29.68 12.13
N GLU A 148 -7.06 30.20 11.15
CA GLU A 148 -6.67 30.27 9.74
C GLU A 148 -5.29 30.92 9.52
N ASP A 149 -4.92 31.87 10.38
CA ASP A 149 -3.65 32.61 10.32
C ASP A 149 -2.49 31.92 11.03
N PHE A 150 -2.74 30.77 11.64
CA PHE A 150 -1.67 30.03 12.31
C PHE A 150 -0.70 29.48 11.28
N THR A 151 0.54 29.34 11.72
CA THR A 151 1.62 28.81 10.89
C THR A 151 2.09 27.48 11.44
N ILE A 152 2.40 26.54 10.56
CA ILE A 152 2.98 25.25 10.89
C ILE A 152 4.37 25.19 10.29
N TYR A 153 5.36 24.90 11.13
CA TYR A 153 6.71 24.60 10.72
C TYR A 153 6.87 23.09 10.67
N ILE A 154 7.20 22.55 9.49
CA ILE A 154 7.41 21.12 9.27
C ILE A 154 8.89 20.90 8.97
N LYS A 155 9.58 20.19 9.85
CA LYS A 155 10.95 19.73 9.62
C LYS A 155 10.92 18.24 9.34
N ASN A 156 11.35 17.85 8.15
CA ASN A 156 11.40 16.46 7.73
C ASN A 156 12.83 16.06 7.40
N PHE A 157 13.29 15.00 8.05
CA PHE A 157 14.55 14.32 7.77
C PHE A 157 14.27 13.03 7.03
N ILE A 158 15.01 12.80 5.96
CA ILE A 158 14.94 11.55 5.17
C ILE A 158 16.29 10.87 5.12
N ARG A 159 16.26 9.54 5.07
CA ARG A 159 17.42 8.69 4.81
C ARG A 159 17.04 7.54 3.88
N PHE A 160 17.80 7.37 2.81
CA PHE A 160 17.78 6.20 1.94
C PHE A 160 18.93 5.28 2.36
N PRO A 161 18.67 4.23 3.16
CA PRO A 161 19.71 3.41 3.78
C PRO A 161 20.55 2.68 2.73
N LYS A 162 19.96 2.24 1.61
CA LYS A 162 20.68 1.50 0.56
C LYS A 162 21.82 2.31 -0.06
N PHE A 163 21.66 3.63 -0.16
CA PHE A 163 22.66 4.54 -0.74
C PHE A 163 23.37 5.38 0.32
N ASN A 164 23.08 5.16 1.60
CA ASN A 164 23.55 5.97 2.73
C ASN A 164 23.38 7.49 2.50
N PHE A 165 22.29 7.88 1.85
CA PHE A 165 21.99 9.28 1.56
C PHE A 165 20.99 9.83 2.58
N SER A 166 21.27 11.00 3.14
CA SER A 166 20.36 11.70 4.04
C SER A 166 20.19 13.16 3.65
N LYS A 167 18.97 13.67 3.77
CA LYS A 167 18.66 15.08 3.48
C LYS A 167 17.54 15.58 4.40
N THR A 168 17.43 16.89 4.52
CA THR A 168 16.34 17.58 5.22
C THR A 168 15.61 18.50 4.25
N ASN A 169 14.32 18.73 4.48
CA ASN A 169 13.53 19.68 3.69
C ASN A 169 13.93 21.15 3.92
N VAL A 170 14.60 21.44 5.03
CA VAL A 170 15.09 22.78 5.35
C VAL A 170 16.35 23.06 4.55
N LEU A 171 16.32 24.08 3.69
CA LEU A 171 17.49 24.51 2.94
C LEU A 171 18.64 24.86 3.89
N ASP A 172 19.84 24.37 3.58
CA ASP A 172 21.07 24.71 4.28
C ASP A 172 21.51 26.13 3.86
N THR A 173 20.87 27.13 4.45
CA THR A 173 21.18 28.55 4.21
C THR A 173 21.89 29.14 5.43
N LYS A 174 22.89 29.99 5.17
CA LYS A 174 23.57 30.78 6.20
C LYS A 174 22.70 31.91 6.75
N ASP A 175 21.58 32.21 6.08
CA ASP A 175 20.68 33.28 6.46
C ASP A 175 19.67 32.85 7.53
N LYS A 176 19.91 33.25 8.78
CA LYS A 176 18.98 33.04 9.90
C LYS A 176 17.68 33.86 9.75
N ALA A 177 17.63 34.86 8.87
CA ALA A 177 16.43 35.66 8.63
C ALA A 177 15.42 34.93 7.75
N PHE A 178 15.86 34.04 6.85
CA PHE A 178 14.99 33.28 5.95
C PHE A 178 13.85 32.55 6.71
N LEU A 179 14.17 31.81 7.78
CA LEU A 179 13.18 31.09 8.57
C LEU A 179 12.27 31.99 9.42
N LYS A 180 12.56 33.29 9.54
CA LYS A 180 11.73 34.22 10.30
C LYS A 180 10.59 34.82 9.46
N SER A 181 10.78 34.93 8.14
CA SER A 181 9.85 35.62 7.24
C SER A 181 9.33 34.77 6.09
N CYS A 182 9.91 33.61 5.81
CA CYS A 182 9.45 32.79 4.69
C CYS A 182 8.06 32.22 4.95
N HIS A 183 7.26 32.17 3.89
CA HIS A 183 6.01 31.43 3.83
C HIS A 183 6.00 30.57 2.58
N PHE A 184 5.54 29.33 2.71
CA PHE A 184 5.40 28.43 1.58
C PHE A 184 4.35 28.96 0.61
N GLY A 185 4.70 28.97 -0.66
CA GLY A 185 3.84 29.39 -1.76
C GLY A 185 4.53 29.16 -3.11
N PRO A 186 3.89 29.53 -4.22
CA PRO A 186 4.44 29.34 -5.57
C PRO A 186 5.81 30.03 -5.76
N GLU A 187 6.02 31.17 -5.11
CA GLU A 187 7.28 31.93 -5.14
C GLU A 187 8.38 31.31 -4.27
N ASN A 188 8.00 30.66 -3.16
CA ASN A 188 8.91 30.07 -2.17
C ASN A 188 8.55 28.58 -1.91
N PRO A 189 8.76 27.68 -2.89
CA PRO A 189 8.31 26.28 -2.83
C PRO A 189 9.11 25.42 -1.83
N TYR A 190 10.20 25.94 -1.27
CA TYR A 190 11.06 25.23 -0.32
C TYR A 190 10.98 25.77 1.11
N CYS A 191 10.11 26.76 1.37
CA CYS A 191 9.92 27.22 2.74
C CYS A 191 9.17 26.16 3.56
N PRO A 192 9.66 25.77 4.75
CA PRO A 192 9.02 24.76 5.60
C PRO A 192 7.88 25.31 6.48
N ILE A 193 7.48 26.57 6.29
CA ILE A 193 6.45 27.26 7.09
C ILE A 193 5.19 27.44 6.24
N PHE A 194 4.09 26.84 6.68
CA PHE A 194 2.82 26.87 5.96
C PHE A 194 1.76 27.59 6.79
N ARG A 195 0.92 28.42 6.16
CA ARG A 195 -0.25 29.02 6.81
C ARG A 195 -1.43 28.03 6.74
N LEU A 196 -2.15 27.83 7.85
CA LEU A 196 -3.22 26.83 7.91
C LEU A 196 -4.34 27.09 6.90
N GLY A 197 -4.75 28.36 6.72
CA GLY A 197 -5.75 28.72 5.71
C GLY A 197 -5.33 28.33 4.30
N SER A 198 -4.06 28.54 3.95
CA SER A 198 -3.50 28.16 2.65
C SER A 198 -3.45 26.65 2.46
N VAL A 199 -3.05 25.90 3.50
CA VAL A 199 -3.03 24.43 3.46
C VAL A 199 -4.42 23.87 3.17
N VAL A 200 -5.45 24.40 3.83
CA VAL A 200 -6.84 23.98 3.62
C VAL A 200 -7.34 24.40 2.24
N SER A 201 -7.03 25.62 1.78
CA SER A 201 -7.47 26.10 0.47
C SER A 201 -6.85 25.32 -0.70
N TRP A 202 -5.61 24.85 -0.59
CA TRP A 202 -4.99 23.99 -1.60
C TRP A 202 -5.65 22.62 -1.74
N THR A 203 -6.45 22.18 -0.77
CA THR A 203 -7.31 20.98 -0.91
C THR A 203 -8.61 21.25 -1.67
N GLY A 204 -8.89 22.51 -2.04
CA GLY A 204 -10.18 22.92 -2.61
C GLY A 204 -11.31 22.92 -1.58
N SER A 205 -11.00 23.22 -0.31
CA SER A 205 -11.97 23.33 0.79
C SER A 205 -11.91 24.70 1.45
N ASN A 206 -13.00 25.13 2.08
CA ASN A 206 -13.07 26.38 2.83
C ASN A 206 -12.68 26.14 4.31
N PHE A 207 -11.78 26.95 4.84
CA PHE A 207 -11.33 26.84 6.23
C PHE A 207 -12.49 27.02 7.23
N GLN A 208 -13.38 27.99 7.01
CA GLN A 208 -14.45 28.32 7.95
C GLN A 208 -15.51 27.20 8.05
N GLU A 209 -15.77 26.49 6.96
CA GLU A 209 -16.68 25.34 6.94
C GLU A 209 -16.09 24.14 7.69
N ILE A 210 -14.82 23.81 7.42
CA ILE A 210 -14.12 22.74 8.12
C ILE A 210 -13.94 23.10 9.59
N ALA A 211 -13.70 24.37 9.91
CA ALA A 211 -13.53 24.84 11.29
C ALA A 211 -14.78 24.60 12.17
N LEU A 212 -15.97 24.53 11.58
CA LEU A 212 -17.22 24.28 12.30
C LEU A 212 -17.41 22.82 12.70
N GLN A 213 -17.14 21.88 11.78
CA GLN A 213 -17.40 20.45 11.98
C GLN A 213 -16.14 19.65 12.34
N GLY A 214 -14.97 20.21 12.07
CA GLY A 214 -13.69 19.51 12.03
C GLY A 214 -13.49 18.74 10.72
N GLY A 215 -12.28 18.25 10.50
CA GLY A 215 -11.92 17.49 9.31
C GLY A 215 -10.49 16.95 9.37
N VAL A 216 -10.08 16.21 8.35
CA VAL A 216 -8.76 15.60 8.28
C VAL A 216 -8.06 16.01 6.99
N ILE A 217 -6.89 16.64 7.12
CA ILE A 217 -6.09 17.14 6.00
C ILE A 217 -4.77 16.37 5.94
N GLY A 218 -4.46 15.83 4.78
CA GLY A 218 -3.21 15.16 4.49
C GLY A 218 -2.20 16.10 3.85
N ILE A 219 -1.02 16.19 4.45
CA ILE A 219 0.15 16.90 3.90
C ILE A 219 1.12 15.83 3.40
N GLN A 220 1.19 15.65 2.08
CA GLN A 220 2.05 14.66 1.45
C GLN A 220 3.36 15.31 1.01
N ILE A 221 4.48 14.76 1.47
CA ILE A 221 5.83 15.16 1.12
C ILE A 221 6.46 14.04 0.28
N GLU A 222 6.65 14.28 -1.01
CA GLU A 222 7.25 13.33 -1.93
C GLU A 222 8.73 13.66 -2.20
N TRP A 223 9.59 12.67 -2.05
CA TRP A 223 11.01 12.72 -2.38
C TRP A 223 11.33 11.78 -3.54
N ASP A 224 11.33 12.31 -4.77
CA ASP A 224 11.80 11.59 -5.96
C ASP A 224 13.21 12.09 -6.33
N CYS A 225 14.22 11.35 -5.87
CA CYS A 225 15.60 11.80 -5.93
C CYS A 225 16.46 10.98 -6.87
N ASP A 226 17.17 11.70 -7.74
CA ASP A 226 18.19 11.16 -8.62
C ASP A 226 19.57 11.40 -8.01
N LEU A 227 20.17 10.37 -7.42
CA LEU A 227 21.46 10.44 -6.72
C LEU A 227 22.67 10.42 -7.66
N ASP A 228 22.45 10.34 -8.98
CA ASP A 228 23.51 10.58 -9.96
C ASP A 228 23.78 12.07 -10.15
N LYS A 229 22.85 12.92 -9.69
CA LYS A 229 22.96 14.37 -9.72
C LYS A 229 23.42 14.94 -8.39
N ALA A 230 23.64 16.25 -8.37
CA ALA A 230 23.99 16.96 -7.14
C ALA A 230 22.88 16.79 -6.07
N PRO A 231 23.25 16.60 -4.79
CA PRO A 231 22.29 16.52 -3.70
C PRO A 231 21.32 17.71 -3.60
N SER A 232 21.69 18.88 -4.13
CA SER A 232 20.85 20.08 -4.19
C SER A 232 19.62 19.95 -5.10
N GLU A 233 19.62 19.03 -6.07
CA GLU A 233 18.47 18.81 -6.98
C GLU A 233 17.39 17.90 -6.37
N CYS A 234 17.72 17.12 -5.35
CA CYS A 234 16.78 16.25 -4.63
C CYS A 234 15.94 17.08 -3.66
N ASN A 235 14.81 17.65 -4.09
CA ASN A 235 13.98 18.53 -3.26
C ASN A 235 12.58 17.95 -3.03
N PRO A 236 11.95 18.26 -1.88
CA PRO A 236 10.63 17.72 -1.56
C PRO A 236 9.56 18.36 -2.44
N ARG A 237 8.55 17.58 -2.80
CA ARG A 237 7.31 18.06 -3.43
C ARG A 237 6.16 17.93 -2.46
N TYR A 238 5.49 19.04 -2.18
CA TYR A 238 4.34 19.08 -1.28
C TYR A 238 3.05 18.96 -2.07
N SER A 239 2.14 18.12 -1.59
CA SER A 239 0.77 18.04 -2.08
C SER A 239 -0.20 17.94 -0.90
N PHE A 240 -1.40 18.47 -1.08
CA PHE A 240 -2.38 18.64 -0.01
C PHE A 240 -3.69 18.00 -0.46
N SER A 241 -4.29 17.21 0.42
CA SER A 241 -5.55 16.54 0.14
C SER A 241 -6.42 16.49 1.39
N ARG A 242 -7.74 16.50 1.21
CA ARG A 242 -8.68 16.21 2.29
C ARG A 242 -8.85 14.70 2.39
N LEU A 243 -8.59 14.13 3.57
CA LEU A 243 -8.59 12.68 3.81
C LEU A 243 -9.95 12.17 4.30
N ASP A 244 -10.77 13.02 4.91
CA ASP A 244 -12.14 12.68 5.26
C ASP A 244 -13.07 12.76 4.04
N ASN A 245 -14.00 11.81 3.93
CA ASN A 245 -14.88 11.67 2.77
C ASN A 245 -15.76 12.92 2.58
N LYS A 246 -15.49 13.70 1.52
CA LYS A 246 -16.33 14.82 1.08
C LYS A 246 -17.74 14.36 0.65
N PHE A 247 -17.86 13.11 0.18
CA PHE A 247 -19.08 12.54 -0.43
C PHE A 247 -20.13 12.06 0.57
N SER A 248 -19.92 12.31 1.85
CA SER A 248 -20.87 11.99 2.89
C SER A 248 -21.72 13.21 3.23
N GLU A 249 -22.28 13.89 2.21
CA GLU A 249 -23.17 15.05 2.39
C GLU A 249 -24.37 14.74 3.30
N ASN A 250 -24.64 13.45 3.60
CA ASN A 250 -25.68 12.97 4.50
C ASN A 250 -25.22 11.93 5.54
N SER A 251 -23.92 11.74 5.82
CA SER A 251 -23.54 10.83 6.92
C SER A 251 -23.62 11.53 8.27
N ILE A 252 -24.25 10.85 9.23
CA ILE A 252 -24.49 11.26 10.61
C ILE A 252 -23.19 11.63 11.38
N SER A 253 -22.02 11.24 10.87
CA SER A 253 -20.70 11.52 11.44
C SER A 253 -19.82 12.38 10.52
N SER A 254 -20.36 13.47 9.96
CA SER A 254 -19.54 14.43 9.21
C SER A 254 -18.67 15.27 10.17
N GLY A 255 -17.35 15.25 9.94
CA GLY A 255 -16.35 16.02 10.69
C GLY A 255 -15.54 15.20 11.70
N TYR A 256 -14.69 15.89 12.47
CA TYR A 256 -13.79 15.27 13.46
C TYR A 256 -13.90 16.00 14.80
N ASN A 257 -14.25 15.27 15.85
CA ASN A 257 -14.36 15.79 17.20
C ASN A 257 -13.98 14.74 18.24
N PHE A 258 -13.57 15.19 19.40
CA PHE A 258 -13.34 14.34 20.56
C PHE A 258 -13.58 15.11 21.86
N ARG A 259 -13.74 14.37 22.95
CA ARG A 259 -13.91 14.93 24.29
C ARG A 259 -12.69 14.65 25.14
N PHE A 260 -12.28 15.64 25.92
CA PHE A 260 -11.28 15.50 26.96
C PHE A 260 -11.70 16.31 28.18
N ALA A 261 -11.13 16.00 29.34
CA ALA A 261 -11.46 16.69 30.58
C ALA A 261 -10.20 17.19 31.27
N LYS A 262 -10.30 18.36 31.90
CA LYS A 262 -9.31 18.89 32.84
C LYS A 262 -9.85 18.69 34.25
N TYR A 263 -9.11 17.97 35.10
CA TYR A 263 -9.52 17.64 36.46
C TYR A 263 -8.90 18.61 37.46
N TYR A 264 -9.68 18.96 38.49
CA TYR A 264 -9.33 19.93 39.53
C TYR A 264 -9.85 19.42 40.88
N ARG A 265 -9.32 19.97 41.97
CA ARG A 265 -9.83 19.77 43.33
C ARG A 265 -10.08 21.12 43.99
N ASP A 266 -11.18 21.24 44.71
CA ASP A 266 -11.48 22.44 45.49
C ASP A 266 -10.77 22.43 46.86
N GLY A 267 -10.93 23.52 47.63
CA GLY A 267 -10.35 23.64 48.96
C GLY A 267 -10.92 22.67 50.00
N ALA A 268 -12.07 22.04 49.72
CA ALA A 268 -12.69 21.01 50.56
C ALA A 268 -12.26 19.59 50.12
N GLY A 269 -11.41 19.46 49.09
CA GLY A 269 -10.94 18.19 48.55
C GLY A 269 -11.91 17.50 47.58
N VAL A 270 -13.01 18.16 47.20
CA VAL A 270 -13.99 17.62 46.24
C VAL A 270 -13.42 17.75 44.83
N GLU A 271 -13.46 16.65 44.09
CA GLU A 271 -13.01 16.61 42.70
C GLU A 271 -14.08 17.17 41.75
N PHE A 272 -13.67 18.07 40.87
CA PHE A 272 -14.50 18.57 39.78
C PHE A 272 -13.70 18.63 38.49
N ARG A 273 -14.39 18.63 37.35
CA ARG A 273 -13.74 18.69 36.03
C ARG A 273 -14.38 19.70 35.11
N THR A 274 -13.60 20.18 34.17
CA THR A 274 -14.09 20.92 33.01
C THR A 274 -14.03 19.99 31.81
N LEU A 275 -15.20 19.62 31.29
CA LEU A 275 -15.31 18.82 30.08
C LEU A 275 -15.21 19.74 28.87
N MET A 276 -14.37 19.36 27.92
CA MET A 276 -14.15 20.07 26.67
C MET A 276 -14.42 19.11 25.51
N LYS A 277 -15.39 19.46 24.67
CA LYS A 277 -15.59 18.80 23.37
C LYS A 277 -14.97 19.68 22.30
N ALA A 278 -13.88 19.21 21.73
CA ALA A 278 -13.14 19.94 20.70
C ALA A 278 -13.51 19.45 19.30
N TYR A 279 -13.70 20.40 18.40
CA TYR A 279 -13.80 20.23 16.96
C TYR A 279 -12.62 20.95 16.33
N GLY A 280 -12.09 20.38 15.26
CA GLY A 280 -10.85 20.91 14.71
C GLY A 280 -10.34 20.14 13.52
N ILE A 281 -9.19 20.57 13.05
CA ILE A 281 -8.55 20.01 11.87
C ILE A 281 -7.40 19.15 12.33
N ARG A 282 -7.46 17.86 11.98
CA ARG A 282 -6.35 16.94 12.15
C ARG A 282 -5.48 16.99 10.88
N PHE A 283 -4.19 17.21 11.05
CA PHE A 283 -3.20 17.22 9.99
C PHE A 283 -2.33 15.98 10.07
N ASP A 284 -2.30 15.21 8.99
CA ASP A 284 -1.50 13.99 8.87
C ASP A 284 -0.38 14.26 7.86
N VAL A 285 0.86 14.34 8.35
CA VAL A 285 2.05 14.53 7.52
C VAL A 285 2.56 13.16 7.07
N MET A 286 2.45 12.89 5.77
CA MET A 286 2.83 11.64 5.15
C MET A 286 4.04 11.87 4.25
N VAL A 287 5.07 11.05 4.40
CA VAL A 287 6.31 11.20 3.64
C VAL A 287 6.52 9.94 2.81
N ASN A 288 6.60 10.13 1.50
CA ASN A 288 6.91 9.08 0.54
C ASN A 288 8.16 9.45 -0.25
N GLY A 289 8.88 8.46 -0.74
CA GLY A 289 10.01 8.75 -1.61
C GLY A 289 10.67 7.53 -2.20
N LYS A 290 11.44 7.79 -3.24
CA LYS A 290 12.32 6.83 -3.90
C LYS A 290 13.61 7.55 -4.27
N ALA A 291 14.72 6.84 -4.14
CA ALA A 291 16.00 7.29 -4.66
C ALA A 291 16.47 6.35 -5.76
N GLY A 292 17.02 6.90 -6.84
CA GLY A 292 17.70 6.15 -7.88
C GLY A 292 19.19 6.50 -7.91
N LYS A 293 20.06 5.50 -8.04
CA LYS A 293 21.50 5.70 -8.25
C LYS A 293 22.01 4.73 -9.30
N PHE A 294 22.94 5.14 -10.14
CA PHE A 294 23.57 4.32 -11.16
C PHE A 294 24.12 3.03 -10.54
N ASN A 295 23.78 1.91 -11.18
CA ASN A 295 24.31 0.59 -10.84
C ASN A 295 24.56 -0.21 -12.12
N ILE A 296 25.73 -0.84 -12.19
CA ILE A 296 26.15 -1.63 -13.36
C ILE A 296 25.28 -2.88 -13.57
N ILE A 297 24.76 -3.49 -12.50
CA ILE A 297 23.97 -4.72 -12.56
C ILE A 297 22.67 -4.52 -13.38
N PRO A 298 21.74 -3.61 -13.01
CA PRO A 298 20.52 -3.39 -13.79
C PRO A 298 20.84 -2.83 -15.20
N THR A 299 21.96 -2.12 -15.37
CA THR A 299 22.40 -1.64 -16.68
C THR A 299 22.71 -2.80 -17.63
N ILE A 300 23.55 -3.76 -17.23
CA ILE A 300 23.91 -4.91 -18.07
C ILE A 300 22.68 -5.80 -18.34
N ILE A 301 21.83 -6.04 -17.34
CA ILE A 301 20.61 -6.84 -17.50
C ILE A 301 19.67 -6.20 -18.54
N ASN A 302 19.50 -4.88 -18.49
CA ASN A 302 18.64 -4.17 -19.46
C ASN A 302 19.27 -4.09 -20.86
N ILE A 303 20.59 -3.99 -20.98
CA ILE A 303 21.28 -4.09 -22.27
C ILE A 303 21.10 -5.48 -22.86
N GLY A 304 21.36 -6.53 -22.08
CA GLY A 304 21.20 -7.93 -22.51
C GLY A 304 19.76 -8.24 -22.92
N SER A 305 18.78 -7.78 -22.14
CA SER A 305 17.36 -7.89 -22.48
C SER A 305 17.01 -7.14 -23.77
N GLY A 306 17.60 -5.96 -23.97
CA GLY A 306 17.43 -5.18 -25.20
C GLY A 306 17.98 -5.89 -26.44
N VAL A 307 19.16 -6.52 -26.34
CA VAL A 307 19.75 -7.32 -27.43
C VAL A 307 18.91 -8.56 -27.72
N ALA A 308 18.46 -9.28 -26.68
CA ALA A 308 17.60 -10.44 -26.83
C ALA A 308 16.29 -10.09 -27.58
N LEU A 309 15.70 -8.92 -27.28
CA LEU A 309 14.48 -8.45 -27.95
C LEU A 309 14.68 -8.18 -29.45
N MET A 310 15.91 -7.91 -29.92
CA MET A 310 16.18 -7.77 -31.37
C MET A 310 15.88 -9.06 -32.13
N GLY A 311 15.99 -10.22 -31.49
CA GLY A 311 15.64 -11.52 -32.07
C GLY A 311 14.16 -11.63 -32.46
N ALA A 312 13.26 -10.95 -31.75
CA ALA A 312 11.84 -10.90 -32.11
C ALA A 312 11.62 -10.19 -33.45
N GLY A 313 12.46 -9.20 -33.77
CA GLY A 313 12.45 -8.53 -35.08
C GLY A 313 12.88 -9.48 -36.20
N ALA A 314 13.93 -10.28 -35.99
CA ALA A 314 14.36 -11.28 -36.96
C ALA A 314 13.28 -12.35 -37.19
N PHE A 315 12.65 -12.84 -36.12
CA PHE A 315 11.53 -13.76 -36.21
C PHE A 315 10.34 -13.19 -37.01
N PHE A 316 9.99 -11.93 -36.76
CA PHE A 316 8.92 -11.27 -37.51
C PHE A 316 9.28 -11.08 -38.99
N CYS A 317 10.52 -10.65 -39.28
CA CYS A 317 11.01 -10.54 -40.65
C CYS A 317 10.96 -11.89 -41.36
N ASP A 318 11.38 -12.97 -40.69
CA ASP A 318 11.30 -14.33 -41.22
C ASP A 318 9.87 -14.74 -41.53
N LEU A 319 8.91 -14.46 -40.63
CA LEU A 319 7.49 -14.73 -40.85
C LEU A 319 6.97 -14.01 -42.11
N VAL A 320 7.31 -12.73 -42.25
CA VAL A 320 6.91 -11.93 -43.42
C VAL A 320 7.53 -12.48 -44.71
N LEU A 321 8.83 -12.80 -44.70
CA LEU A 321 9.56 -13.31 -45.88
C LEU A 321 9.03 -14.68 -46.32
N ILE A 322 8.71 -15.57 -45.37
CA ILE A 322 8.26 -16.94 -45.67
C ILE A 322 6.78 -17.00 -46.04
N TYR A 323 5.91 -16.17 -45.46
CA TYR A 323 4.46 -16.34 -45.62
C TYR A 323 3.75 -15.23 -46.40
N LEU A 324 4.28 -14.00 -46.43
CA LEU A 324 3.54 -12.84 -46.98
C LEU A 324 4.06 -12.34 -48.33
N ILE A 325 5.32 -12.63 -48.69
CA ILE A 325 5.91 -12.13 -49.93
C ILE A 325 5.58 -13.04 -51.12
N LYS A 326 5.32 -12.45 -52.30
CA LYS A 326 4.97 -13.17 -53.55
C LYS A 326 6.00 -14.20 -54.02
N LYS A 327 7.27 -14.07 -53.63
CA LYS A 327 8.35 -15.02 -53.89
C LYS A 327 8.71 -15.89 -52.67
N SER A 328 7.77 -16.09 -51.74
CA SER A 328 7.93 -16.89 -50.53
C SER A 328 8.53 -18.27 -50.77
N HIS A 329 8.08 -18.98 -51.82
CA HIS A 329 8.56 -20.31 -52.17
C HIS A 329 10.07 -20.35 -52.40
N PHE A 330 10.63 -19.39 -53.14
CA PHE A 330 12.08 -19.28 -53.36
C PHE A 330 12.87 -19.08 -52.05
N TYR A 331 12.33 -18.28 -51.12
CA TYR A 331 12.98 -18.05 -49.83
C TYR A 331 12.88 -19.28 -48.90
N ARG A 332 11.75 -19.99 -48.94
CA ARG A 332 11.52 -21.22 -48.17
C ARG A 332 12.49 -22.33 -48.60
N ASP A 333 12.67 -22.53 -49.90
CA ASP A 333 13.56 -23.55 -50.46
C ASP A 333 15.05 -23.27 -50.18
N LYS A 334 15.41 -22.00 -49.92
CA LYS A 334 16.77 -21.62 -49.52
C LYS A 334 16.99 -21.66 -48.01
N LYS A 335 15.93 -21.57 -47.21
CA LYS A 335 16.00 -21.57 -45.75
C LYS A 335 15.94 -22.98 -45.16
N TYR A 336 15.13 -23.85 -45.74
CA TYR A 336 14.90 -25.20 -45.23
C TYR A 336 15.55 -26.23 -46.16
N GLU A 337 16.36 -27.12 -45.60
CA GLU A 337 16.88 -28.30 -46.29
C GLU A 337 16.14 -29.54 -45.78
N GLU A 338 15.46 -30.25 -46.67
CA GLU A 338 14.70 -31.44 -46.32
C GLU A 338 15.64 -32.65 -46.16
N VAL A 339 15.80 -33.13 -44.93
CA VAL A 339 16.57 -34.35 -44.65
C VAL A 339 15.62 -35.53 -44.49
N ARG A 340 15.75 -36.55 -45.34
CA ARG A 340 15.04 -37.82 -45.18
C ARG A 340 15.90 -38.80 -44.37
N SER A 341 15.49 -39.11 -43.16
CA SER A 341 16.10 -40.18 -42.37
C SER A 341 15.66 -41.53 -42.91
N VAL A 342 16.57 -42.28 -43.53
CA VAL A 342 16.31 -43.68 -43.89
C VAL A 342 16.45 -44.50 -42.61
N MET A 343 15.33 -44.84 -41.98
CA MET A 343 15.31 -45.85 -40.93
C MET A 343 15.53 -47.21 -41.60
N LEU A 344 16.77 -47.71 -41.57
CA LEU A 344 17.07 -49.07 -42.00
C LEU A 344 16.38 -50.03 -41.02
N LEU A 345 15.29 -50.65 -41.47
CA LEU A 345 14.73 -51.84 -40.83
C LEU A 345 15.83 -52.92 -40.76
N PRO A 346 15.94 -53.68 -39.66
CA PRO A 346 16.95 -54.73 -39.57
C PRO A 346 16.66 -55.78 -40.64
N LEU A 347 17.61 -55.97 -41.56
CA LEU A 347 17.56 -57.02 -42.58
C LEU A 347 17.57 -58.40 -41.91
N GLN A 348 16.58 -59.22 -42.24
CA GLN A 348 16.61 -60.67 -42.00
C GLN A 348 17.83 -61.29 -42.71
N PRO A 349 18.49 -62.30 -42.11
CA PRO A 349 19.70 -62.86 -42.66
C PRO A 349 19.35 -63.87 -43.77
N GLY A 350 19.67 -63.54 -45.02
CA GLY A 350 19.62 -64.51 -46.12
C GLY A 350 19.33 -63.86 -47.46
N GLY A 351 20.38 -63.49 -48.19
CA GLY A 351 20.25 -63.01 -49.57
C GLY A 351 21.56 -62.45 -50.11
N THR A 352 22.21 -63.24 -50.94
CA THR A 352 23.48 -63.02 -51.65
C THR A 352 23.65 -61.64 -52.29
N PHE A 353 24.80 -61.01 -52.03
CA PHE A 353 25.28 -59.79 -52.69
C PHE A 353 25.56 -60.04 -54.18
N VAL A 354 24.91 -59.28 -55.06
CA VAL A 354 25.37 -59.04 -56.43
C VAL A 354 25.85 -57.59 -56.48
N GLY A 355 27.06 -57.40 -57.03
CA GLY A 355 27.90 -56.23 -56.84
C GLY A 355 27.29 -54.88 -57.23
N ALA A 356 27.60 -53.87 -56.42
CA ALA A 356 27.53 -52.47 -56.78
C ALA A 356 28.90 -52.01 -57.34
N PRO A 357 28.97 -51.23 -58.42
CA PRO A 357 30.21 -50.62 -58.85
C PRO A 357 30.56 -49.43 -57.94
N LEU A 358 31.83 -49.39 -57.54
CA LEU A 358 32.48 -48.28 -56.87
C LEU A 358 32.36 -46.99 -57.71
N ILE A 359 31.85 -45.91 -57.09
CA ILE A 359 32.26 -44.54 -57.46
C ILE A 359 33.09 -44.00 -56.32
N ARG A 360 34.38 -43.88 -56.61
CA ARG A 360 35.45 -43.37 -55.74
C ARG A 360 35.55 -41.86 -56.01
N ALA A 361 35.29 -41.04 -54.99
CA ALA A 361 35.71 -39.65 -54.98
C ALA A 361 36.74 -39.46 -53.84
N PRO A 362 37.82 -38.68 -54.05
CA PRO A 362 38.97 -38.68 -53.16
C PRO A 362 38.84 -37.63 -52.05
N LEU A 363 39.12 -38.04 -50.82
CA LEU A 363 39.62 -37.15 -49.75
C LEU A 363 41.15 -37.05 -49.86
N PRO A 364 41.75 -35.96 -49.37
CA PRO A 364 42.64 -36.18 -48.23
C PRO A 364 42.58 -35.08 -47.17
N GLY A 365 42.75 -35.51 -45.91
CA GLY A 365 43.22 -34.65 -44.81
C GLY A 365 42.26 -34.51 -43.63
N LEU A 366 41.99 -35.60 -42.91
CA LEU A 366 41.52 -35.52 -41.52
C LEU A 366 42.39 -36.41 -40.65
N GLU A 367 43.12 -35.76 -39.74
CA GLU A 367 43.85 -36.39 -38.65
C GLU A 367 42.87 -37.13 -37.73
N THR A 368 43.31 -38.30 -37.30
CA THR A 368 42.65 -39.19 -36.35
C THR A 368 42.60 -38.57 -34.96
N LEU A 369 41.40 -38.48 -34.37
CA LEU A 369 41.22 -38.46 -32.91
C LEU A 369 40.14 -39.47 -32.50
N PRO A 370 40.34 -40.21 -31.39
CA PRO A 370 39.56 -41.39 -31.06
C PRO A 370 38.22 -41.06 -30.40
N TRP A 371 37.31 -42.00 -30.64
CA TRP A 371 36.02 -42.19 -29.98
C TRP A 371 36.12 -42.07 -28.45
N LEU A 372 35.25 -41.25 -27.86
CA LEU A 372 34.91 -41.30 -26.44
C LEU A 372 33.39 -41.23 -26.32
N ASP A 373 32.85 -42.22 -25.63
CA ASP A 373 31.45 -42.53 -25.45
C ASP A 373 30.59 -41.34 -24.98
N GLY A 374 29.42 -41.23 -25.61
CA GLY A 374 28.37 -40.32 -25.18
C GLY A 374 27.86 -40.67 -23.79
N THR A 375 28.16 -39.82 -22.82
CA THR A 375 27.45 -39.74 -21.54
C THR A 375 26.69 -38.42 -21.49
N ALA A 376 25.36 -38.49 -21.52
CA ALA A 376 24.50 -37.35 -21.29
C ALA A 376 24.50 -37.02 -19.78
N TRP A 377 24.85 -35.79 -19.42
CA TRP A 377 24.79 -35.30 -18.06
C TRP A 377 23.41 -34.68 -17.80
N CYS A 378 22.60 -35.29 -16.93
CA CYS A 378 21.46 -34.62 -16.32
C CYS A 378 21.96 -33.86 -15.08
N VAL A 379 22.08 -32.54 -15.19
CA VAL A 379 22.34 -31.68 -14.02
C VAL A 379 21.01 -31.43 -13.31
N VAL A 380 20.83 -32.08 -12.16
CA VAL A 380 19.77 -31.72 -11.21
C VAL A 380 20.30 -30.56 -10.36
N ALA A 381 19.74 -29.36 -10.57
CA ALA A 381 20.05 -28.20 -9.76
C ALA A 381 19.36 -28.31 -8.38
N GLY A 382 20.12 -28.70 -7.36
CA GLY A 382 19.74 -28.54 -5.95
C GLY A 382 20.29 -27.22 -5.37
N PRO A 383 19.72 -26.69 -4.28
CA PRO A 383 20.17 -25.44 -3.68
C PRO A 383 21.58 -25.58 -3.07
N LEU A 384 22.36 -24.50 -3.18
CA LEU A 384 23.77 -24.39 -2.82
C LEU A 384 24.06 -24.68 -1.34
N GLY A 385 24.94 -25.66 -1.08
CA GLY A 385 25.79 -25.71 0.13
C GLY A 385 25.80 -27.03 0.91
N ALA A 386 26.55 -28.05 0.47
CA ALA A 386 27.15 -29.13 1.29
C ALA A 386 28.13 -30.01 0.46
N PRO A 387 29.16 -30.65 1.06
CA PRO A 387 30.33 -31.18 0.36
C PRO A 387 30.18 -32.60 -0.23
N LEU A 388 31.12 -32.92 -1.13
CA LEU A 388 31.19 -34.07 -2.05
C LEU A 388 31.35 -35.44 -1.37
N GLU A 389 30.48 -36.40 -1.69
CA GLU A 389 30.73 -37.85 -1.53
C GLU A 389 30.49 -38.59 -2.86
N GLY A 390 31.33 -39.58 -3.15
CA GLY A 390 31.49 -40.25 -4.46
C GLY A 390 30.34 -41.17 -4.92
N PRO A 391 30.44 -41.73 -6.15
CA PRO A 391 29.31 -42.34 -6.84
C PRO A 391 28.93 -43.72 -6.27
N ARG A 392 27.64 -43.90 -5.95
CA ARG A 392 27.02 -45.22 -5.74
C ARG A 392 26.31 -45.68 -7.01
N LYS A 393 26.53 -46.95 -7.40
CA LYS A 393 25.79 -47.66 -8.46
C LYS A 393 24.32 -47.85 -8.05
N VAL A 394 23.39 -47.62 -8.98
CA VAL A 394 22.01 -48.10 -8.88
C VAL A 394 21.67 -48.77 -10.21
N GLU A 395 21.43 -50.09 -10.17
CA GLU A 395 20.91 -50.88 -11.27
C GLU A 395 19.38 -50.74 -11.32
N CYS A 396 18.82 -50.53 -12.53
CA CYS A 396 17.39 -50.61 -12.78
C CYS A 396 17.11 -51.90 -13.56
N SER A 397 16.31 -52.82 -13.00
CA SER A 397 15.76 -53.94 -13.76
C SER A 397 14.43 -53.55 -14.43
N GLU A 398 14.28 -54.01 -15.67
CA GLU A 398 13.10 -53.86 -16.52
C GLU A 398 11.83 -54.47 -15.92
N ASN A 399 10.70 -53.75 -16.06
CA ASN A 399 9.40 -54.22 -16.60
C ASN A 399 8.22 -53.51 -15.93
N MET A 400 7.58 -52.57 -16.65
CA MET A 400 6.12 -52.62 -16.93
C MET A 400 5.69 -51.45 -17.82
N LEU A 401 4.93 -51.78 -18.85
CA LEU A 401 4.41 -50.89 -19.88
C LEU A 401 3.24 -49.99 -19.41
N TYR A 402 3.10 -48.89 -20.17
CA TYR A 402 1.90 -48.13 -20.58
C TYR A 402 1.46 -46.86 -19.83
N ARG A 403 1.54 -45.75 -20.59
CA ARG A 403 0.56 -44.65 -20.78
C ARG A 403 -0.20 -44.10 -19.55
N ALA A 404 0.13 -42.86 -19.21
CA ALA A 404 -0.81 -41.74 -19.02
C ALA A 404 0.03 -40.44 -19.02
N GLY A 405 -0.17 -39.43 -19.89
CA GLY A 405 -1.45 -38.91 -20.37
C GLY A 405 -1.97 -37.90 -19.37
N PHE A 406 -1.38 -36.69 -19.36
CA PHE A 406 -1.84 -35.55 -18.58
C PHE A 406 -3.32 -35.27 -18.88
N CYS A 407 -4.18 -35.34 -17.86
CA CYS A 407 -5.57 -34.95 -17.94
C CYS A 407 -5.73 -33.50 -17.45
N LEU A 408 -5.76 -32.55 -18.39
CA LEU A 408 -6.22 -31.17 -18.17
C LEU A 408 -7.75 -31.16 -18.15
N ARG A 409 -8.34 -30.72 -17.03
CA ARG A 409 -9.79 -30.58 -16.89
C ARG A 409 -10.23 -29.23 -17.48
N ALA A 410 -10.79 -29.25 -18.67
CA ALA A 410 -11.49 -28.12 -19.28
C ALA A 410 -12.87 -27.96 -18.62
N ALA A 411 -13.17 -26.77 -18.09
CA ALA A 411 -14.50 -26.40 -17.61
C ALA A 411 -15.17 -25.43 -18.60
N GLY A 412 -16.04 -25.98 -19.45
CA GLY A 412 -16.95 -25.20 -20.31
C GLY A 412 -18.24 -24.81 -19.58
N ARG A 413 -18.63 -23.54 -19.69
CA ARG A 413 -19.96 -23.04 -19.28
C ARG A 413 -20.99 -23.27 -20.38
N ARG A 414 -22.10 -23.95 -20.07
CA ARG A 414 -23.42 -23.66 -20.65
C ARG A 414 -24.50 -23.65 -19.56
N LYS A 415 -25.54 -22.88 -19.87
CA LYS A 415 -26.63 -22.32 -19.05
C LYS A 415 -27.56 -23.35 -18.39
N GLY A 416 -28.21 -22.94 -17.30
CA GLY A 416 -29.64 -23.21 -17.09
C GLY A 416 -30.09 -23.75 -15.73
N LEU A 417 -30.60 -22.82 -14.90
CA LEU A 417 -31.79 -22.89 -14.03
C LEU A 417 -31.94 -23.85 -12.82
N GLN A 418 -32.46 -23.22 -11.76
CA GLN A 418 -33.27 -23.69 -10.62
C GLN A 418 -32.58 -24.08 -9.29
N ARG A 419 -33.21 -23.57 -8.20
CA ARG A 419 -32.78 -23.38 -6.80
C ARG A 419 -33.21 -24.59 -5.89
N PRO A 420 -33.30 -24.47 -4.54
CA PRO A 420 -32.22 -24.66 -3.56
C PRO A 420 -32.60 -25.61 -2.40
N TRP A 421 -31.71 -26.42 -1.81
CA TRP A 421 -31.99 -27.00 -0.48
C TRP A 421 -30.74 -27.06 0.40
N ALA A 422 -30.96 -26.71 1.67
CA ALA A 422 -30.03 -26.64 2.78
C ALA A 422 -29.73 -28.03 3.37
N GLY A 423 -28.65 -28.14 4.16
CA GLY A 423 -28.39 -29.29 5.01
C GLY A 423 -26.96 -29.31 5.56
N ASP A 424 -26.81 -28.85 6.80
CA ASP A 424 -25.66 -29.12 7.66
C ASP A 424 -25.50 -30.63 7.92
N LEU A 425 -24.26 -31.15 7.96
CA LEU A 425 -23.92 -32.22 8.91
C LEU A 425 -22.40 -32.41 9.08
N VAL A 426 -22.08 -32.59 10.35
CA VAL A 426 -20.80 -32.72 11.05
C VAL A 426 -20.16 -34.10 10.84
N SER A 427 -18.82 -34.18 10.87
CA SER A 427 -17.95 -35.17 11.56
C SER A 427 -16.73 -35.69 10.75
N ARG A 428 -15.55 -35.56 11.39
CA ARG A 428 -14.21 -36.14 11.11
C ARG A 428 -14.17 -37.64 11.51
N PRO A 429 -13.01 -38.35 11.48
CA PRO A 429 -11.84 -38.39 10.56
C PRO A 429 -11.51 -39.86 10.13
N ASP A 430 -10.49 -40.08 9.29
CA ASP A 430 -9.43 -41.11 9.49
C ASP A 430 -8.72 -41.46 8.17
N SER A 431 -7.40 -41.21 8.14
CA SER A 431 -6.34 -41.99 7.47
C SER A 431 -5.05 -41.17 7.46
N ALA A 432 -4.35 -41.17 8.58
CA ALA A 432 -2.95 -40.74 8.66
C ALA A 432 -2.05 -41.93 8.33
N ALA A 433 -1.14 -41.77 7.37
CA ALA A 433 0.07 -42.59 7.28
C ALA A 433 1.21 -41.81 7.95
N ILE A 434 1.67 -42.34 9.07
CA ILE A 434 2.77 -41.81 9.88
C ILE A 434 4.09 -42.36 9.33
N CYS A 435 5.00 -41.48 8.92
CA CYS A 435 6.42 -41.81 8.80
C CYS A 435 7.14 -41.23 10.03
N HIS A 436 7.70 -42.11 10.87
CA HIS A 436 8.57 -41.73 11.98
C HIS A 436 9.94 -41.32 11.44
N VAL A 437 10.39 -40.11 11.79
CA VAL A 437 11.79 -39.71 11.75
C VAL A 437 12.15 -39.26 13.17
N THR A 438 13.03 -40.02 13.81
CA THR A 438 13.68 -39.63 15.07
C THR A 438 14.84 -38.70 14.75
N SER A 439 14.83 -37.48 15.27
CA SER A 439 16.03 -36.66 15.45
C SER A 439 15.84 -35.72 16.62
N ASP A 440 16.78 -35.80 17.55
CA ASP A 440 16.90 -35.04 18.79
C ASP A 440 17.01 -33.51 18.54
N LYS A 441 16.35 -32.76 19.43
CA LYS A 441 16.66 -31.42 19.95
C LYS A 441 17.14 -30.32 18.98
N SER A 442 16.29 -29.33 18.71
CA SER A 442 16.25 -28.03 19.41
C SER A 442 15.49 -26.95 18.61
N GLU A 443 14.73 -26.14 19.35
CA GLU A 443 13.71 -25.20 18.88
C GLU A 443 14.27 -23.95 18.18
N ALA A 444 13.62 -23.53 17.09
CA ALA A 444 13.41 -22.11 16.78
C ALA A 444 12.26 -21.96 15.75
N SER A 445 11.12 -21.50 16.24
CA SER A 445 9.92 -21.16 15.47
C SER A 445 10.05 -19.80 14.77
N LEU A 446 9.95 -19.78 13.44
CA LEU A 446 9.69 -18.57 12.66
C LEU A 446 8.48 -18.83 11.76
N GLY A 447 7.35 -18.21 12.13
CA GLY A 447 6.11 -18.22 11.36
C GLY A 447 6.23 -17.40 10.08
N LEU A 448 5.89 -18.01 8.95
CA LEU A 448 5.73 -17.31 7.68
C LEU A 448 4.25 -17.07 7.41
N SER A 449 3.88 -15.79 7.52
CA SER A 449 2.63 -15.20 7.07
C SER A 449 2.57 -15.25 5.54
N PHE A 450 1.50 -15.82 4.99
CA PHE A 450 1.14 -15.72 3.58
C PHE A 450 0.54 -14.33 3.32
N SER A 451 1.25 -13.47 2.61
CA SER A 451 0.70 -12.24 2.03
C SER A 451 0.53 -12.41 0.53
N LEU A 452 -0.73 -12.24 0.09
CA LEU A 452 -1.15 -12.19 -1.30
C LEU A 452 -0.39 -11.11 -2.07
N ARG A 453 0.37 -11.52 -3.08
CA ARG A 453 0.83 -10.62 -4.14
C ARG A 453 0.31 -11.12 -5.48
N GLU A 454 -0.86 -10.62 -5.86
CA GLU A 454 -1.40 -10.76 -7.20
C GLU A 454 -0.80 -9.70 -8.15
N ARG A 455 -0.44 -10.18 -9.34
CA ARG A 455 -0.49 -9.52 -10.67
C ARG A 455 0.54 -8.44 -11.02
N ALA A 456 1.68 -8.90 -11.52
CA ALA A 456 2.37 -8.27 -12.65
C ALA A 456 3.18 -9.30 -13.44
N SER A 457 2.52 -10.31 -14.00
CA SER A 457 3.10 -11.21 -15.03
C SER A 457 1.97 -11.90 -15.78
N THR A 458 1.23 -11.12 -16.56
CA THR A 458 0.19 -11.66 -17.46
C THR A 458 0.36 -11.15 -18.89
N TYR A 459 1.33 -10.27 -19.15
CA TYR A 459 1.58 -9.72 -20.49
C TYR A 459 2.71 -10.43 -21.26
N VAL A 460 3.52 -11.26 -20.59
CA VAL A 460 4.62 -12.00 -21.24
C VAL A 460 4.20 -13.40 -21.68
N LEU A 461 3.24 -14.02 -20.99
CA LEU A 461 2.73 -15.36 -21.34
C LEU A 461 1.78 -15.35 -22.55
N GLY A 462 0.98 -14.29 -22.72
CA GLY A 462 0.04 -14.19 -23.85
C GLY A 462 0.69 -14.05 -25.23
N PHE A 463 1.98 -13.71 -25.30
CA PHE A 463 2.72 -13.62 -26.57
C PHE A 463 3.37 -14.95 -26.99
N LEU A 464 3.62 -15.86 -26.03
CA LEU A 464 4.15 -17.20 -26.30
C LEU A 464 3.03 -18.18 -26.70
N ASP A 465 1.84 -18.05 -26.12
CA ASP A 465 0.69 -18.90 -26.47
C ASP A 465 0.15 -18.65 -27.89
N LEU A 466 0.36 -17.44 -28.45
CA LEU A 466 -0.08 -17.12 -29.82
C LEU A 466 0.84 -17.71 -30.90
N ILE A 467 2.09 -18.05 -30.57
CA ILE A 467 3.06 -18.62 -31.51
C ILE A 467 2.91 -20.14 -31.62
N VAL A 468 2.44 -20.81 -30.57
CA VAL A 468 2.26 -22.27 -30.56
C VAL A 468 1.00 -22.71 -31.33
N LEU A 469 0.01 -21.84 -31.52
CA LEU A 469 -1.26 -22.19 -32.21
C LEU A 469 -1.26 -21.99 -33.74
N VAL A 470 -0.21 -21.40 -34.32
CA VAL A 470 -0.13 -21.13 -35.78
C VAL A 470 0.76 -22.16 -36.51
N GLY A 471 1.32 -23.15 -35.78
CA GLY A 471 2.28 -24.11 -36.32
C GLY A 471 1.72 -25.50 -36.68
N TRP A 472 0.41 -25.73 -36.66
CA TRP A 472 -0.21 -26.97 -37.13
C TRP A 472 -1.35 -26.64 -38.11
N GLY A 473 -1.04 -26.78 -39.40
CA GLY A 473 -1.93 -26.62 -40.54
C GLY A 473 -1.24 -27.09 -41.80
#